data_AF-A0A4R2B9L0-F1
#
_entry.id   AF-A0A4R2B9L0-F1
#
_cell.length_a   1.000
_cell.length_b   1.000
_cell.length_c   1.000
_cell.angle_alpha   90.00
_cell.angle_beta   90.00
_cell.angle_gamma   90.00
#
_symmetry.space_group_name_H-M   'P 1'
#
loop_
_entity.id
_entity.type
_entity.pdbx_description
1 polymer ?
#
loop_
_entity_poly.entity_id
_entity_poly.type
_entity_poly.pdbx_seq_one_letter_code
_entity_poly.pdbx_strand_id
1 'polypeptide(L)' 'MKRTKIGKILYYTGILLFAAGFAFNQRIGIADTPEPYGALSLPLIVAGIVLVITSNFYKQVKENKQDV' A
#
# COMPACT_ATOMS: atom_id res chain seq x y z
N MET A 1 2.26 5.43 -16.43
CA MET A 1 1.07 4.82 -15.79
C MET A 1 0.03 5.90 -15.44
N LYS A 2 -1.04 6.08 -16.23
CA LYS A 2 -2.15 6.97 -15.85
C LYS A 2 -3.09 6.22 -14.90
N ARG A 3 -2.91 6.40 -13.59
CA ARG A 3 -3.86 5.96 -12.55
C ARG A 3 -4.95 7.03 -12.36
N THR A 4 -6.13 6.66 -11.88
CA THR A 4 -7.08 7.65 -11.36
C THR A 4 -6.44 8.36 -10.16
N LYS A 5 -6.91 9.57 -9.79
CA LYS A 5 -6.39 10.28 -8.60
C LYS A 5 -6.49 9.38 -7.34
N ILE A 6 -7.60 8.67 -7.20
CA ILE A 6 -7.87 7.72 -6.11
C ILE A 6 -6.90 6.53 -6.16
N GLY A 7 -6.74 5.88 -7.32
CA GLY A 7 -5.81 4.75 -7.46
C GLY A 7 -4.34 5.12 -7.26
N LYS A 8 -3.97 6.39 -7.49
CA LYS A 8 -2.63 6.91 -7.19
C LYS A 8 -2.45 7.08 -5.67
N ILE A 9 -3.43 7.66 -4.98
CA ILE A 9 -3.41 7.84 -3.52
C ILE A 9 -3.33 6.47 -2.82
N LEU A 10 -4.23 5.54 -3.14
CA LEU A 10 -4.26 4.20 -2.53
C LEU A 10 -2.92 3.46 -2.69
N TYR A 11 -2.28 3.61 -3.85
CA TYR A 11 -0.99 2.99 -4.12
C TYR A 11 0.12 3.55 -3.23
N TYR A 12 0.26 4.88 -3.15
CA TYR A 12 1.30 5.48 -2.31
C TYR A 12 1.04 5.28 -0.82
N THR A 13 -0.22 5.39 -0.37
CA THR A 13 -0.59 5.09 1.02
C THR A 13 -0.30 3.63 1.35
N GLY A 14 -0.62 2.70 0.44
CA GLY A 14 -0.33 1.29 0.63
C GLY A 14 1.17 0.99 0.74
N ILE A 15 1.99 1.60 -0.11
CA ILE A 15 3.46 1.49 -0.03
C ILE A 15 3.97 2.04 1.31
N LEU A 16 3.47 3.20 1.74
CA LEU A 16 3.89 3.83 2.98
C LEU A 16 3.57 2.94 4.19
N LEU A 17 2.35 2.39 4.27
CA LEU A 17 1.94 1.49 5.34
C LEU A 17 2.73 0.19 5.33
N PHE A 18 2.96 -0.39 4.14
CA PHE A 18 3.78 -1.57 4.00
C PHE A 18 5.21 -1.33 4.48
N ALA A 19 5.85 -0.23 4.06
CA ALA A 19 7.21 0.12 4.45
C ALA A 19 7.32 0.40 5.95
N ALA A 20 6.36 1.12 6.54
CA ALA A 20 6.32 1.37 7.98
C ALA A 20 6.12 0.06 8.76
N GLY A 21 5.19 -0.79 8.36
CA GLY A 21 4.98 -2.09 8.97
C GLY A 21 6.21 -3.01 8.85
N PHE A 22 6.88 -3.01 7.70
CA PHE A 22 8.13 -3.75 7.52
C PHE A 22 9.22 -3.25 8.45
N ALA A 23 9.41 -1.92 8.54
CA ALA A 23 10.42 -1.31 9.41
C ALA A 23 10.17 -1.62 10.91
N PHE A 24 8.91 -1.60 11.35
CA PHE A 24 8.54 -1.88 12.74
C PHE A 24 8.51 -3.37 13.10
N ASN A 25 8.69 -4.26 12.13
CA ASN A 25 8.70 -5.69 12.41
C ASN A 25 10.04 -6.11 13.02
N GLN A 26 10.01 -6.62 14.24
CA GLN A 26 11.23 -7.00 14.98
C GLN A 26 12.03 -8.15 14.33
N ARG A 27 11.44 -8.93 13.42
CA ARG A 27 12.12 -10.07 12.76
C ARG A 27 12.81 -9.72 11.44
N ILE A 28 12.25 -8.76 10.71
CA ILE A 28 12.70 -8.42 9.33
C ILE A 28 13.10 -6.95 9.17
N GLY A 29 12.78 -6.11 10.15
CA GLY A 29 13.08 -4.67 10.20
C GLY A 29 13.98 -4.33 11.39
N ILE A 30 13.55 -3.37 12.20
CA ILE A 30 14.30 -2.88 13.36
C ILE A 30 14.07 -3.82 14.55
N ALA A 31 15.14 -4.48 15.02
CA ALA A 31 15.10 -5.52 16.06
C ALA A 31 14.49 -5.03 17.39
N ASP A 32 14.79 -3.80 17.81
CA ASP A 32 14.36 -3.24 19.10
C ASP A 32 13.24 -2.21 18.96
N THR A 33 12.32 -2.44 18.02
CA THR A 33 11.16 -1.57 17.86
C THR A 33 10.32 -1.58 19.14
N PRO A 34 10.08 -0.41 19.78
CA PRO A 34 9.32 -0.34 21.02
C PRO A 34 7.83 -0.63 20.79
N GLU A 35 7.16 -1.16 21.82
CA GLU A 35 5.70 -1.26 21.81
C GLU A 35 5.06 0.14 21.88
N PRO A 36 3.91 0.38 21.21
CA PRO A 36 3.06 -0.60 20.51
C PRO A 36 3.42 -0.85 19.03
N TYR A 37 4.52 -0.27 18.53
CA TYR A 37 4.82 -0.27 17.09
C TYR A 37 5.17 -1.67 16.58
N GLY A 38 5.85 -2.49 17.39
CA GLY A 38 6.13 -3.90 17.09
C GLY A 38 4.86 -4.72 16.87
N ALA A 39 3.91 -4.64 17.79
CA ALA A 39 2.60 -5.29 17.69
C ALA A 39 1.78 -4.83 16.47
N LEU A 40 1.92 -3.55 16.08
CA LEU A 40 1.22 -3.00 14.92
C LEU A 40 1.89 -3.33 13.57
N SER A 41 3.11 -3.89 13.56
CA SER A 41 3.86 -4.12 12.32
C SER A 41 3.12 -5.02 11.31
N LEU A 42 2.64 -6.19 11.77
CA LEU A 42 1.93 -7.14 10.92
C LEU A 42 0.61 -6.58 10.36
N PRO A 43 -0.29 -5.96 11.16
CA PRO A 43 -1.48 -5.34 10.60
C PRO A 43 -1.16 -4.19 9.63
N LEU A 44 -0.10 -3.40 9.85
CA LEU A 44 0.34 -2.38 8.88
C LEU A 44 0.80 -3.00 7.56
N ILE A 45 1.59 -4.09 7.61
CA ILE A 45 2.04 -4.81 6.41
C ILE A 45 0.82 -5.32 5.62
N VAL A 46 -0.12 -5.99 6.29
CA VAL A 46 -1.33 -6.54 5.65
C VAL A 46 -2.17 -5.41 5.05
N ALA A 47 -2.40 -4.33 5.79
CA ALA A 47 -3.14 -3.17 5.29
C ALA A 47 -2.47 -2.53 4.07
N GLY A 48 -1.13 -2.40 4.10
CA GLY A 48 -0.34 -1.88 2.98
C GLY A 48 -0.49 -2.73 1.71
N ILE A 49 -0.37 -4.06 1.84
CA ILE A 49 -0.55 -5.00 0.73
C ILE A 49 -1.97 -4.90 0.15
N VAL A 50 -3.00 -4.92 1.02
CA VAL A 50 -4.41 -4.79 0.59
C VAL A 50 -4.61 -3.49 -0.17
N LEU A 51 -4.15 -2.35 0.33
CA LEU A 51 -4.28 -1.07 -0.37
C LEU A 51 -3.57 -1.05 -1.73
N VAL A 52 -2.37 -1.63 -1.83
CA VAL A 52 -1.65 -1.73 -3.12
C VAL A 52 -2.43 -2.59 -4.11
N ILE A 53 -2.95 -3.75 -3.69
CA ILE A 53 -3.77 -4.61 -4.54
C ILE A 53 -5.05 -3.88 -4.94
N THR A 54 -5.77 -3.29 -3.98
CA THR A 54 -7.02 -2.57 -4.22
C THR A 54 -6.81 -1.38 -5.15
N SER A 55 -5.67 -0.69 -5.05
CA SER A 55 -5.32 0.43 -5.94
C SER A 55 -5.28 0.04 -7.42
N ASN A 56 -5.04 -1.24 -7.72
CA ASN A 56 -4.97 -1.73 -9.09
C ASN A 56 -6.36 -1.83 -9.74
N PHE A 57 -7.44 -1.97 -8.97
CA PHE A 57 -8.81 -1.90 -9.51
C PHE A 57 -9.20 -0.48 -9.94
N TYR A 58 -8.55 0.53 -9.37
CA TYR A 58 -8.74 1.94 -9.73
C TYR A 58 -7.79 2.41 -10.86
N LYS A 59 -7.21 1.46 -11.62
CA LYS A 59 -6.56 1.79 -12.90
C LYS A 59 -7.63 2.37 -13.81
N GLN A 60 -7.35 3.50 -14.47
CA GLN A 60 -8.28 4.03 -15.47
C GLN A 60 -8.53 2.92 -16.50
N VAL A 61 -9.77 2.45 -16.60
CA VAL A 61 -10.24 1.82 -17.82
C VAL A 61 -10.04 2.92 -18.87
N LYS A 62 -9.03 2.77 -19.73
CA LYS A 62 -8.98 3.58 -20.94
C LYS A 62 -10.34 3.40 -21.59
N GLU A 63 -11.15 4.45 -21.65
CA GLU A 63 -12.25 4.49 -22.61
C GLU A 63 -11.62 4.27 -23.98
N ASN A 64 -11.71 3.05 -24.51
CA ASN A 64 -11.74 2.84 -25.95
C ASN A 64 -13.09 3.39 -26.42
N LYS A 65 -13.18 4.71 -26.51
CA LYS A 65 -14.17 5.43 -27.31
C LYS A 65 -13.41 6.38 -28.22
N GLN A 66 -12.68 5.80 -29.15
CA GLN A 66 -12.25 6.47 -30.36
C GLN A 66 -11.91 5.39 -31.35
N ASP A 67 -12.95 4.91 -32.04
CA ASP A 67 -12.95 4.35 -33.39
C ASP A 67 -14.44 4.33 -33.80
N VAL A 68 -14.93 5.52 -34.16
CA VAL A 68 -16.16 5.73 -34.94
C VAL A 68 -15.79 5.60 -36.40
#